data_AF-A0A2H6LR23-F1
#
_entry.id   AF-A0A2H6LR23-F1
#
_cell.length_a   1.000
_cell.length_b   1.000
_cell.length_c   1.000
_cell.angle_alpha   90.00
_cell.angle_beta   90.00
_cell.angle_gamma   90.00
#
_symmetry.space_group_name_H-M   'P 1'
#
loop_
_entity.id
_entity.type
_entity.pdbx_description
1 polymer ?
#
loop_
_entity_poly.entity_id
_entity_poly.type
_entity_poly.pdbx_seq_one_letter_code
_entity_poly.pdbx_strand_id
1 'polypeptide(L)'
;MSKNTIPTRIQSRLNRRNIKVSLGEIKDALIKTAVDADNPTFDEIDSITQYFIDQNAKPIVYDIDENQTIVHDLDADNEAIAPVQIDEELPIEDIEQPKSEIIRSTAQSLGITLDTAQIAEIASNLNSSSDEFHDSLDEIKSAIVAFVRYKASLNSQKISDVVDYVNEVVSQEFDGNSRQLTQGLQSINQNMQQQSLDFKRNVKTAIAAFKVPAAG
;
A
#
# COMPACT_ATOMS: atom_id res chain seq x y z
N MET A 1 -21.67 14.72 29.91
CA MET A 1 -21.27 14.96 28.51
C MET A 1 -20.14 13.99 28.16
N SER A 2 -20.17 13.42 26.96
CA SER A 2 -19.51 12.14 26.62
C SER A 2 -17.97 12.19 26.66
N LYS A 3 -17.36 11.54 27.66
CA LYS A 3 -15.90 11.40 27.88
C LYS A 3 -15.15 10.58 26.80
N ASN A 4 -15.81 10.20 25.71
CA ASN A 4 -15.25 9.27 24.71
C ASN A 4 -15.16 9.85 23.29
N THR A 5 -15.51 11.12 23.07
CA THR A 5 -15.57 11.70 21.70
C THR A 5 -14.20 11.72 21.02
N ILE A 6 -13.13 12.00 21.77
CA ILE A 6 -11.78 12.17 21.22
C ILE A 6 -11.09 10.82 20.95
N PRO A 7 -11.06 9.85 21.89
CA PRO A 7 -10.55 8.50 21.61
C PRO A 7 -11.26 7.83 20.42
N THR A 8 -12.58 8.02 20.30
CA THR A 8 -13.36 7.45 19.19
C THR A 8 -13.03 8.13 17.85
N ARG A 9 -12.71 9.43 17.85
CA ARG A 9 -12.25 10.16 16.66
C ARG A 9 -10.89 9.66 16.19
N ILE A 10 -9.94 9.46 17.10
CA ILE A 10 -8.62 8.89 16.79
C ILE A 10 -8.79 7.46 16.26
N GLN A 11 -9.59 6.63 16.93
CA GLN A 11 -9.87 5.27 16.48
C GLN A 11 -10.50 5.21 15.08
N SER A 12 -11.44 6.12 14.79
CA SER A 12 -12.05 6.23 13.45
C SER A 12 -11.01 6.58 12.38
N ARG A 13 -10.06 7.48 12.69
CA ARG A 13 -8.97 7.84 11.77
C ARG A 13 -8.00 6.67 11.52
N LEU A 14 -7.66 5.91 12.57
CA LEU A 14 -6.80 4.73 12.46
C LEU A 14 -7.48 3.58 11.70
N ASN A 15 -8.77 3.33 11.95
CA ASN A 15 -9.55 2.32 11.22
C ASN A 15 -9.65 2.63 9.72
N ARG A 16 -9.76 3.90 9.32
CA ARG A 16 -9.73 4.30 7.91
C ARG A 16 -8.40 4.01 7.22
N ARG A 17 -7.32 3.87 8.00
CA ARG A 17 -5.99 3.48 7.54
C ARG A 17 -5.70 1.99 7.75
N ASN A 18 -6.74 1.19 8.02
CA ASN A 18 -6.67 -0.24 8.30
C ASN A 18 -5.87 -0.63 9.56
N ILE A 19 -5.68 0.31 10.48
CA ILE A 19 -4.96 0.10 11.74
C ILE A 19 -6.00 -0.09 12.85
N LYS A 20 -6.07 -1.30 13.40
CA LYS A 20 -6.99 -1.66 14.48
C LYS A 20 -6.30 -1.44 15.84
N VAL A 21 -6.73 -0.40 16.55
CA VAL A 21 -6.26 -0.08 17.91
C VAL A 21 -7.45 -0.04 18.86
N SER A 22 -7.28 -0.56 20.08
CA SER A 22 -8.33 -0.51 21.10
C SER A 22 -8.49 0.90 21.66
N LEU A 23 -9.70 1.22 22.12
CA LEU A 23 -9.96 2.51 22.80
C LEU A 23 -9.18 2.66 24.11
N GLY A 24 -8.77 1.55 24.74
CA GLY A 24 -7.95 1.56 25.95
C GLY A 24 -6.55 2.10 25.65
N GLU A 25 -5.89 1.55 24.63
CA GLU A 25 -4.53 1.96 24.22
C GLU A 25 -4.48 3.43 23.77
N ILE A 26 -5.53 3.90 23.09
CA ILE A 26 -5.65 5.31 22.68
C ILE A 26 -5.81 6.23 23.89
N LYS A 27 -6.54 5.80 24.93
CA LYS A 27 -6.69 6.57 26.18
C LYS A 27 -5.38 6.62 26.96
N ASP A 28 -4.66 5.50 27.02
CA ASP A 28 -3.37 5.45 27.70
C ASP A 28 -2.33 6.34 27.00
N ALA A 29 -2.36 6.40 25.66
CA ALA A 29 -1.54 7.32 24.88
C ALA A 29 -1.95 8.80 25.10
N LEU A 30 -3.25 9.09 25.19
CA LEU A 30 -3.74 10.44 25.50
C LEU A 30 -3.29 10.91 26.89
N ILE A 31 -3.37 10.06 27.91
CA ILE A 31 -2.95 10.40 29.28
C ILE A 31 -1.44 10.64 29.37
N LYS A 32 -0.64 9.96 28.55
CA LYS A 32 0.82 10.08 28.55
C LYS A 32 1.33 11.28 27.75
N THR A 33 0.61 11.68 26.71
CA THR A 33 1.12 12.63 25.71
C THR A 33 0.38 13.98 25.74
N ALA A 34 -0.89 14.02 26.15
CA ALA A 34 -1.63 15.27 26.21
C ALA A 34 -1.47 15.96 27.57
N VAL A 35 -1.33 17.29 27.55
CA VAL A 35 -1.28 18.11 28.77
C VAL A 35 -2.64 18.13 29.48
N ASP A 36 -3.73 18.10 28.71
CA ASP A 36 -5.10 17.93 29.20
C ASP A 36 -5.77 16.79 28.41
N ALA A 37 -5.92 15.62 29.05
CA ALA A 37 -6.49 14.43 28.43
C ALA A 37 -8.00 14.55 28.12
N ASP A 38 -8.71 15.47 28.79
CA ASP A 38 -10.13 15.69 28.56
C ASP A 38 -10.38 16.71 27.43
N ASN A 39 -9.37 17.54 27.10
CA ASN A 39 -9.42 18.49 25.98
C ASN A 39 -8.05 18.66 25.27
N PRO A 40 -7.51 17.60 24.65
CA PRO A 40 -6.28 17.68 23.88
C PRO A 40 -6.43 18.61 22.68
N THR A 41 -5.36 19.35 22.42
CA THR A 41 -5.21 20.18 21.23
C THR A 41 -5.17 19.32 19.97
N PHE A 42 -5.42 19.96 18.83
CA PHE A 42 -5.41 19.27 17.54
C PHE A 42 -4.04 18.62 17.24
N ASP A 43 -2.95 19.28 17.63
CA ASP A 43 -1.59 18.81 17.40
C ASP A 43 -1.24 17.57 18.25
N GLU A 44 -1.76 17.49 19.48
CA GLU A 44 -1.62 16.31 20.34
C GLU A 44 -2.40 15.11 19.78
N ILE A 45 -3.60 15.35 19.25
CA ILE A 45 -4.42 14.32 18.58
C ILE A 45 -3.70 13.77 17.35
N ASP A 46 -3.08 14.65 16.56
CA ASP A 46 -2.37 14.25 15.33
C ASP A 46 -1.09 13.47 15.66
N SER A 47 -0.33 13.95 16.65
CA SER A 47 0.88 13.27 17.15
C SER A 47 0.59 11.85 17.66
N ILE A 48 -0.50 11.66 18.42
CA ILE A 48 -0.91 10.34 18.90
C ILE A 48 -1.36 9.45 17.75
N THR A 49 -2.06 10.01 16.76
CA THR A 49 -2.46 9.27 15.56
C THR A 49 -1.24 8.79 14.79
N GLN A 50 -0.23 9.65 14.62
CA GLN A 50 1.01 9.33 13.91
C GLN A 50 1.83 8.28 14.66
N TYR A 51 1.92 8.36 15.99
CA TYR A 51 2.56 7.33 16.81
C TYR A 51 2.01 5.92 16.53
N PHE A 52 0.68 5.77 16.45
CA PHE A 52 0.08 4.46 16.13
C PHE A 52 0.30 4.00 14.68
N ILE A 53 0.45 4.95 13.75
CA ILE A 53 0.78 4.63 12.35
C ILE A 53 2.19 4.10 12.25
N ASP A 54 3.15 4.79 12.87
CA ASP A 54 4.56 4.43 12.81
C ASP A 54 4.82 3.08 13.51
N GLN A 55 4.12 2.80 14.62
CA GLN A 55 4.19 1.51 15.32
C GLN A 55 3.59 0.34 14.50
N ASN A 56 2.61 0.60 13.65
CA ASN A 56 1.98 -0.43 12.79
C ASN A 56 2.64 -0.54 11.41
N ALA A 57 3.49 0.41 11.04
CA ALA A 57 4.32 0.36 9.84
C ALA A 57 5.54 -0.56 10.07
N LYS A 58 5.31 -1.86 10.30
CA LYS A 58 6.39 -2.85 10.16
C LYS A 58 6.53 -3.24 8.69
N PRO A 59 7.78 -3.42 8.18
CA PRO A 59 8.02 -3.82 6.81
C PRO A 59 7.42 -5.22 6.57
N ILE A 60 6.66 -5.35 5.49
CA ILE A 60 6.22 -6.65 4.98
C ILE A 60 7.48 -7.36 4.49
N VAL A 61 7.99 -8.31 5.28
CA VAL A 61 8.99 -9.28 4.81
C VAL A 61 8.25 -10.24 3.88
N TYR A 62 8.56 -10.18 2.59
CA TYR A 62 8.21 -11.26 1.68
C TYR A 62 9.20 -12.40 1.93
N ASP A 63 8.73 -13.49 2.56
CA ASP A 63 9.42 -14.78 2.49
C ASP A 63 9.42 -15.21 1.03
N ILE A 64 10.57 -15.10 0.37
CA ILE A 64 10.82 -15.81 -0.88
C ILE A 64 11.24 -17.22 -0.47
N ASP A 65 10.37 -18.19 -0.73
CA ASP A 65 10.61 -19.63 -0.60
C ASP A 65 11.73 -20.04 -1.58
N GLU A 66 12.99 -19.88 -1.16
CA GLU A 66 14.18 -20.39 -1.87
C GLU A 66 14.40 -21.85 -1.50
N ASN A 67 13.57 -22.73 -2.05
CA ASN A 67 13.85 -24.15 -2.11
C ASN A 67 14.38 -24.52 -3.50
N GLN A 68 15.62 -24.13 -3.83
CA GLN A 68 16.47 -24.86 -4.77
C GLN A 68 17.94 -24.81 -4.35
N THR A 69 18.32 -25.89 -3.70
CA THR A 69 19.66 -26.35 -3.36
C THR A 69 20.63 -26.28 -4.55
N ILE A 70 21.74 -25.56 -4.41
CA ILE A 70 23.01 -25.94 -5.02
C ILE A 70 24.02 -26.10 -3.89
N VAL A 71 24.20 -27.36 -3.52
CA VAL A 71 25.29 -27.86 -2.68
C VAL A 71 26.61 -27.74 -3.43
N HIS A 72 27.63 -27.18 -2.78
CA HIS A 72 28.99 -27.64 -2.95
C HIS A 72 29.67 -27.68 -1.57
N ASP A 73 29.92 -28.92 -1.13
CA ASP A 73 30.73 -29.32 0.01
C ASP A 73 32.12 -28.67 0.00
N LEU A 74 32.65 -28.38 1.19
CA LEU A 74 33.72 -29.19 1.80
C LEU A 74 33.99 -28.78 3.27
N ASP A 75 34.05 -29.82 4.10
CA ASP A 75 34.21 -29.88 5.56
C ASP A 75 35.49 -29.22 6.12
N ALA A 76 35.46 -28.85 7.40
CA ALA A 76 36.35 -29.41 8.45
C ALA A 76 36.28 -28.61 9.77
N ASP A 77 35.72 -29.27 10.79
CA ASP A 77 36.01 -29.25 12.23
C ASP A 77 37.23 -28.43 12.72
N ASN A 78 37.11 -27.73 13.86
CA ASN A 78 37.77 -28.10 15.13
C ASN A 78 37.67 -27.02 16.24
N GLU A 79 37.82 -27.50 17.47
CA GLU A 79 37.59 -26.94 18.80
C GLU A 79 38.30 -25.63 19.21
N ALA A 80 37.76 -25.05 20.29
CA ALA A 80 38.24 -23.91 21.07
C ALA A 80 39.69 -24.01 21.55
N ILE A 81 40.40 -22.86 21.62
CA ILE A 81 41.36 -22.46 22.68
C ILE A 81 41.50 -20.91 22.65
N ALA A 82 41.30 -20.25 23.79
CA ALA A 82 41.95 -18.96 24.15
C ALA A 82 43.06 -19.27 25.19
N PRO A 83 43.97 -18.37 25.64
CA PRO A 83 44.20 -16.93 25.34
C PRO A 83 45.71 -16.60 25.12
N VAL A 84 46.09 -15.30 25.00
CA VAL A 84 47.22 -14.62 25.70
C VAL A 84 47.62 -13.32 24.96
N GLN A 85 47.74 -12.25 25.75
CA GLN A 85 48.13 -10.88 25.44
C GLN A 85 49.64 -10.76 25.13
N ILE A 86 50.07 -9.71 24.42
CA ILE A 86 51.02 -8.66 24.88
C ILE A 86 51.19 -7.59 23.79
N ASP A 87 51.21 -6.36 24.28
CA ASP A 87 51.35 -5.04 23.67
C ASP A 87 52.41 -4.86 22.58
N GLU A 88 52.11 -4.02 21.57
CA GLU A 88 52.72 -2.69 21.38
C GLU A 88 52.16 -1.99 20.12
N GLU A 89 51.76 -0.72 20.32
CA GLU A 89 51.53 0.35 19.32
C GLU A 89 50.80 0.00 18.01
N LEU A 90 49.53 0.39 17.91
CA LEU A 90 48.91 0.69 16.61
C LEU A 90 48.47 2.16 16.55
N PRO A 91 48.83 2.86 15.46
CA PRO A 91 48.37 4.22 15.19
C PRO A 91 46.86 4.22 14.99
N ILE A 92 46.27 5.39 15.21
CA ILE A 92 44.85 5.69 15.00
C ILE A 92 44.52 5.35 13.53
N GLU A 93 43.96 4.16 13.29
CA GLU A 93 43.31 3.84 12.02
C GLU A 93 41.96 4.53 12.00
N ASP A 94 41.90 5.57 11.16
CA ASP A 94 40.70 6.17 10.62
C ASP A 94 39.78 5.05 10.14
N ILE A 95 38.62 4.92 10.80
CA ILE A 95 37.61 3.94 10.43
C ILE A 95 37.01 4.44 9.12
N GLU A 96 37.51 3.95 7.98
CA GLU A 96 36.78 3.98 6.71
C GLU A 96 35.43 3.29 6.94
N GLN A 97 34.40 4.05 7.33
CA GLN A 97 33.05 3.53 7.35
C GLN A 97 32.69 3.21 5.90
N PRO A 98 32.23 1.97 5.60
CA PRO A 98 31.84 1.63 4.25
C PRO A 98 30.74 2.59 3.80
N LYS A 99 30.87 3.17 2.60
CA LYS A 99 29.94 4.18 2.04
C LYS A 99 28.47 3.84 2.24
N SER A 100 28.14 2.55 2.19
CA SER A 100 26.81 1.99 2.47
C SER A 100 26.26 2.31 3.87
N GLU A 101 27.11 2.33 4.90
CA GLU A 101 26.71 2.63 6.28
C GLU A 101 26.48 4.13 6.49
N ILE A 102 27.25 4.98 5.80
CA ILE A 102 27.03 6.44 5.79
C ILE A 102 25.71 6.77 5.07
N ILE A 103 25.44 6.11 3.94
CA ILE A 103 24.16 6.26 3.22
C ILE A 103 23.00 5.76 4.09
N ARG A 104 23.14 4.63 4.78
CA ARG A 104 22.11 4.07 5.68
C ARG A 104 21.80 5.02 6.82
N SER A 105 22.81 5.47 7.56
CA SER A 105 22.64 6.39 8.69
C SER A 105 22.06 7.74 8.25
N THR A 106 22.50 8.25 7.10
CA THR A 106 21.95 9.49 6.52
C THR A 106 20.49 9.30 6.10
N ALA A 107 20.13 8.20 5.44
CA ALA A 107 18.75 7.92 5.07
C ALA A 107 17.84 7.80 6.31
N GLN A 108 18.30 7.09 7.36
CA GLN A 108 17.58 6.99 8.62
C GLN A 108 17.39 8.36 9.29
N SER A 109 18.41 9.23 9.26
CA SER A 109 18.31 10.60 9.79
C SER A 109 17.29 11.46 9.04
N LEU A 110 17.04 11.15 7.77
CA LEU A 110 16.02 11.79 6.93
C LEU A 110 14.63 11.14 7.07
N GLY A 111 14.49 10.11 7.91
CA GLY A 111 13.26 9.33 8.04
C GLY A 111 12.97 8.43 6.83
N ILE A 112 13.98 8.14 6.01
CA ILE A 112 13.87 7.36 4.78
C ILE A 112 14.41 5.95 5.06
N THR A 113 13.56 4.94 4.88
CA THR A 113 13.97 3.52 4.95
C THR A 113 14.39 3.04 3.56
N LEU A 114 15.69 2.78 3.40
CA LEU A 114 16.26 2.22 2.18
C LEU A 114 16.59 0.74 2.37
N ASP A 115 16.34 -0.08 1.35
CA ASP A 115 16.78 -1.48 1.33
C ASP A 115 18.27 -1.61 0.95
N THR A 116 18.84 -2.80 1.13
CA THR A 116 20.27 -3.05 0.87
C THR A 116 20.65 -2.86 -0.59
N ALA A 117 19.75 -3.13 -1.54
CA ALA A 117 19.99 -2.95 -2.96
C ALA A 117 19.98 -1.45 -3.36
N GLN A 118 19.06 -0.67 -2.80
CA GLN A 118 18.96 0.77 -2.99
C GLN A 118 20.19 1.50 -2.43
N ILE A 119 20.66 1.06 -1.25
CA ILE A 119 21.89 1.60 -0.65
C ILE A 119 23.09 1.31 -1.56
N ALA A 120 23.18 0.12 -2.15
CA ALA A 120 24.25 -0.24 -3.09
C ALA A 120 24.16 0.56 -4.40
N GLU A 121 22.95 0.78 -4.93
CA GLU A 121 22.72 1.58 -6.14
C GLU A 121 23.12 3.04 -5.92
N ILE A 122 22.74 3.63 -4.78
CA ILE A 122 23.16 5.00 -4.42
C ILE A 122 24.68 5.06 -4.22
N ALA A 123 25.27 4.08 -3.52
CA ALA A 123 26.71 4.00 -3.29
C ALA A 123 27.52 3.89 -4.59
N SER A 124 27.01 3.16 -5.59
CA SER A 124 27.66 3.01 -6.90
C SER A 124 27.62 4.28 -7.76
N ASN A 125 26.66 5.18 -7.51
CA ASN A 125 26.47 6.41 -8.28
C ASN A 125 27.08 7.65 -7.60
N LEU A 126 27.63 7.50 -6.38
CA LEU A 126 28.31 8.56 -5.64
C LEU A 126 29.76 8.71 -6.11
N ASN A 127 30.10 9.86 -6.66
CA ASN A 127 31.42 10.11 -7.24
C ASN A 127 32.41 10.52 -6.14
N SER A 128 33.03 9.54 -5.49
CA SER A 128 33.88 9.73 -4.32
C SER A 128 35.28 10.17 -4.75
N SER A 129 35.42 11.44 -5.12
CA SER A 129 36.70 12.08 -5.44
C SER A 129 37.07 13.20 -4.44
N SER A 130 36.28 13.40 -3.38
CA SER A 130 36.54 14.41 -2.35
C SER A 130 36.95 13.73 -1.05
N ASP A 131 38.16 14.02 -0.58
CA ASP A 131 38.69 13.56 0.72
C ASP A 131 38.01 14.26 1.92
N GLU A 132 37.13 15.26 1.67
CA GLU A 132 36.37 15.91 2.73
C GLU A 132 35.06 15.17 3.00
N PHE A 133 35.04 14.48 4.15
CA PHE A 133 33.88 13.79 4.71
C PHE A 133 32.61 14.66 4.74
N HIS A 134 32.76 15.98 4.95
CA HIS A 134 31.64 16.91 4.97
C HIS A 134 31.02 17.17 3.59
N ASP A 135 31.84 17.34 2.55
CA ASP A 135 31.36 17.46 1.16
C ASP A 135 30.68 16.17 0.70
N SER A 136 31.22 15.04 1.14
CA SER A 136 30.65 13.71 0.86
C SER A 136 29.25 13.53 1.47
N LEU A 137 28.98 14.06 2.66
CA LEU A 137 27.68 13.93 3.33
C LEU A 137 26.57 14.71 2.62
N ASP A 138 26.86 15.92 2.13
CA ASP A 138 25.86 16.70 1.40
C ASP A 138 25.61 16.13 -0.01
N GLU A 139 26.64 15.55 -0.64
CA GLU A 139 26.47 14.77 -1.87
C GLU A 139 25.60 13.52 -1.64
N ILE A 140 25.82 12.79 -0.54
CA ILE A 140 25.01 11.62 -0.14
C ILE A 140 23.56 12.02 0.11
N LYS A 141 23.29 13.11 0.84
CA LYS A 141 21.92 13.62 1.05
C LYS A 141 21.25 13.96 -0.28
N SER A 142 21.96 14.66 -1.16
CA SER A 142 21.46 15.04 -2.48
C SER A 142 21.12 13.80 -3.31
N ALA A 143 21.98 12.79 -3.32
CA ALA A 143 21.76 11.53 -4.02
C ALA A 143 20.55 10.75 -3.47
N ILE A 144 20.41 10.66 -2.14
CA ILE A 144 19.25 10.01 -1.51
C ILE A 144 17.95 10.74 -1.87
N VAL A 145 17.92 12.07 -1.78
CA VAL A 145 16.73 12.86 -2.11
C VAL A 145 16.39 12.76 -3.60
N ALA A 146 17.38 12.79 -4.48
CA ALA A 146 17.19 12.61 -5.92
C ALA A 146 16.61 11.22 -6.24
N PHE A 147 17.15 10.17 -5.62
CA PHE A 147 16.67 8.81 -5.78
C PHE A 147 15.23 8.63 -5.30
N VAL A 148 14.89 9.17 -4.13
CA VAL A 148 13.52 9.12 -3.60
C VAL A 148 12.55 9.88 -4.51
N ARG A 149 12.93 11.06 -5.02
CA ARG A 149 12.11 11.83 -5.98
C ARG A 149 11.89 11.04 -7.28
N TYR A 150 12.93 10.41 -7.80
CA TYR A 150 12.83 9.56 -8.99
C TYR A 150 11.86 8.39 -8.77
N LYS A 151 12.02 7.64 -7.67
CA LYS A 151 11.11 6.53 -7.31
C LYS A 151 9.67 7.01 -7.10
N ALA A 152 9.48 8.16 -6.44
CA ALA A 152 8.15 8.75 -6.26
C ALA A 152 7.50 9.13 -7.60
N SER A 153 8.28 9.67 -8.55
CA SER A 153 7.81 9.97 -9.91
C SER A 153 7.40 8.69 -10.65
N LEU A 154 8.23 7.65 -10.59
CA LEU A 154 7.95 6.35 -11.21
C LEU A 154 6.68 5.70 -10.65
N ASN A 155 6.50 5.77 -9.33
CA ASN A 155 5.29 5.28 -8.68
C ASN A 155 4.07 6.11 -9.07
N SER A 156 4.19 7.44 -9.15
CA SER A 156 3.10 8.31 -9.59
C SER A 156 2.67 7.98 -11.03
N GLN A 157 3.62 7.72 -11.91
CA GLN A 157 3.34 7.28 -13.28
C GLN A 157 2.60 5.95 -13.30
N LYS A 158 3.10 4.94 -12.57
CA LYS A 158 2.42 3.63 -12.47
C LYS A 158 1.00 3.75 -11.90
N ILE A 159 0.79 4.63 -10.91
CA ILE A 159 -0.56 4.89 -10.37
C ILE A 159 -1.46 5.48 -11.45
N SER A 160 -0.96 6.44 -12.25
CA SER A 160 -1.71 6.99 -13.38
C SER A 160 -2.10 5.91 -14.38
N ASP A 161 -1.15 5.06 -14.78
CA ASP A 161 -1.40 3.97 -15.75
C ASP A 161 -2.48 3.00 -15.24
N VAL A 162 -2.45 2.64 -13.95
CA VAL A 162 -3.45 1.77 -13.32
C VAL A 162 -4.82 2.46 -13.27
N VAL A 163 -4.87 3.76 -12.95
CA VAL A 163 -6.12 4.53 -12.92
C VAL A 163 -6.74 4.59 -14.32
N ASP A 164 -5.93 4.83 -15.35
CA ASP A 164 -6.39 4.87 -16.73
C ASP A 164 -6.94 3.51 -17.18
N TYR A 165 -6.24 2.42 -16.86
CA TYR A 165 -6.72 1.06 -17.12
C TYR A 165 -8.04 0.75 -16.40
N VAL A 166 -8.16 1.12 -15.12
CA VAL A 166 -9.41 0.91 -14.36
C VAL A 166 -10.57 1.70 -14.98
N ASN A 167 -10.34 2.96 -15.37
CA ASN A 167 -11.35 3.76 -16.03
C ASN A 167 -11.78 3.17 -17.37
N GLU A 168 -10.83 2.63 -18.15
CA GLU A 168 -11.13 1.94 -19.39
C GLU A 168 -12.03 0.72 -19.15
N VAL A 169 -11.66 -0.16 -18.22
CA VAL A 169 -12.45 -1.35 -17.88
C VAL A 169 -13.86 -0.96 -17.40
N VAL A 170 -13.97 0.04 -16.51
CA VAL A 170 -15.27 0.52 -16.02
C VAL A 170 -16.13 1.06 -17.16
N SER A 171 -15.55 1.83 -18.09
CA SER A 171 -16.28 2.35 -19.25
C SER A 171 -16.76 1.23 -20.17
N GLN A 172 -15.90 0.25 -20.46
CA GLN A 172 -16.25 -0.90 -21.30
C GLN A 172 -17.38 -1.74 -20.68
N GLU A 173 -17.30 -2.03 -19.38
CA GLU A 173 -18.33 -2.78 -18.65
C GLU A 173 -19.64 -1.99 -18.57
N PHE A 174 -19.58 -0.68 -18.36
CA PHE A 174 -20.78 0.16 -18.34
C PHE A 174 -21.47 0.18 -19.71
N ASP A 175 -20.70 0.34 -20.79
CA ASP A 175 -21.23 0.29 -22.17
C ASP A 175 -21.80 -1.10 -22.50
N GLY A 176 -21.12 -2.16 -22.10
CA GLY A 176 -21.58 -3.54 -22.24
C GLY A 176 -22.92 -3.77 -21.54
N ASN A 177 -23.02 -3.38 -20.28
CA ASN A 177 -24.25 -3.48 -19.49
C ASN A 177 -25.38 -2.63 -20.08
N SER A 178 -25.10 -1.40 -20.51
CA SER A 178 -26.08 -0.52 -21.15
C SER A 178 -26.65 -1.12 -22.44
N ARG A 179 -25.79 -1.72 -23.27
CA ARG A 179 -26.21 -2.44 -24.49
C ARG A 179 -27.07 -3.66 -24.16
N GLN A 180 -26.67 -4.47 -23.18
CA GLN A 180 -27.44 -5.64 -22.75
C GLN A 180 -28.81 -5.24 -22.21
N LEU A 181 -28.89 -4.21 -21.38
CA LEU A 181 -30.16 -3.68 -20.87
C LEU A 181 -31.05 -3.17 -22.00
N THR A 182 -30.49 -2.43 -22.95
CA THR A 182 -31.23 -1.93 -24.13
C THR A 182 -31.78 -3.08 -24.97
N GLN A 183 -30.95 -4.08 -25.26
CA GLN A 183 -31.37 -5.29 -25.99
C GLN A 183 -32.45 -6.07 -25.23
N GLY A 184 -32.28 -6.23 -23.92
CA GLY A 184 -33.26 -6.89 -23.05
C GLY A 184 -34.61 -6.17 -23.06
N LEU A 185 -34.63 -4.85 -22.92
CA LEU A 185 -35.84 -4.04 -22.95
C LEU A 185 -36.54 -4.10 -24.32
N GLN A 186 -35.77 -4.06 -25.41
CA GLN A 186 -36.32 -4.21 -26.77
C GLN A 186 -36.95 -5.61 -26.95
N SER A 187 -36.28 -6.66 -26.50
CA SER A 187 -36.79 -8.03 -26.55
C SER A 187 -38.06 -8.21 -25.72
N ILE A 188 -38.11 -7.64 -24.51
CA ILE A 188 -39.32 -7.64 -23.66
C ILE A 188 -40.48 -6.93 -24.37
N ASN A 189 -40.22 -5.77 -24.99
CA ASN A 189 -41.25 -5.02 -25.70
C ASN A 189 -41.80 -5.82 -26.89
N GLN A 190 -40.91 -6.41 -27.71
CA GLN A 190 -41.31 -7.27 -28.84
C GLN A 190 -42.13 -8.48 -28.36
N ASN A 191 -41.69 -9.17 -27.31
CA ASN A 191 -42.43 -10.29 -26.72
C ASN A 191 -43.81 -9.87 -26.20
N MET A 192 -43.91 -8.71 -25.55
CA MET A 192 -45.19 -8.20 -25.04
C MET A 192 -46.16 -7.87 -26.18
N GLN A 193 -45.68 -7.27 -27.28
CA GLN A 193 -46.49 -7.01 -28.47
C GLN A 193 -46.98 -8.31 -29.10
N GLN A 194 -46.09 -9.30 -29.24
CA GLN A 194 -46.42 -10.62 -29.78
C GLN A 194 -47.47 -11.34 -28.92
N GLN A 195 -47.29 -11.36 -27.60
CA GLN A 195 -48.27 -11.94 -26.67
C GLN A 195 -49.64 -11.24 -26.75
N SER A 196 -49.67 -9.92 -26.94
CA SER A 196 -50.92 -9.18 -27.14
C SER A 196 -51.65 -9.59 -28.42
N LEU A 197 -50.90 -9.80 -29.51
CA LEU A 197 -51.45 -10.30 -30.77
C LEU A 197 -51.99 -11.72 -30.62
N ASP A 198 -51.23 -12.60 -29.98
CA ASP A 198 -51.62 -14.00 -29.76
C ASP A 198 -52.86 -14.09 -28.87
N PHE A 199 -52.92 -13.28 -27.80
CA PHE A 199 -54.11 -13.17 -26.96
C PHE A 199 -55.34 -12.74 -27.76
N LYS A 200 -55.24 -11.67 -28.56
CA LYS A 200 -56.33 -11.20 -29.42
C LYS A 200 -56.77 -12.27 -30.41
N ARG A 201 -55.83 -13.02 -31.00
CA ARG A 201 -56.12 -14.13 -31.90
C ARG A 201 -56.87 -15.23 -31.18
N ASN A 202 -56.39 -15.65 -30.00
CA ASN A 202 -57.02 -16.70 -29.20
C ASN A 202 -58.44 -16.31 -28.76
N VAL A 203 -58.66 -15.06 -28.33
CA VAL A 203 -59.98 -14.54 -27.99
C VAL A 203 -60.91 -14.56 -29.21
N LYS A 204 -60.44 -14.12 -30.39
CA LYS A 204 -61.23 -14.18 -31.63
C LYS A 204 -61.61 -15.62 -32.00
N THR A 205 -60.68 -16.56 -31.89
CA THR A 205 -60.93 -17.98 -32.17
C THR A 205 -61.98 -18.54 -31.20
N ALA A 206 -61.88 -18.24 -29.91
CA ALA A 206 -62.87 -18.65 -28.93
C ALA A 206 -64.26 -18.07 -29.25
N ILE A 207 -64.36 -16.76 -29.52
CA ILE A 207 -65.63 -16.12 -29.92
C ILE A 207 -66.21 -16.75 -31.17
N ALA A 208 -65.38 -17.08 -32.16
CA ALA A 208 -65.82 -17.74 -33.39
C ALA A 208 -66.40 -19.14 -33.13
N ALA A 209 -65.83 -19.91 -32.19
CA ALA A 209 -66.35 -21.21 -31.79
C ALA A 209 -67.72 -21.12 -31.09
N PHE A 210 -68.04 -19.98 -30.46
CA PHE A 210 -69.34 -19.73 -29.84
C PHE A 210 -70.37 -19.10 -30.78
N LYS A 211 -70.01 -18.69 -32.00
CA LYS A 211 -71.00 -18.23 -32.99
C LYS A 211 -71.77 -19.43 -33.54
N VAL A 212 -73.06 -19.48 -33.23
CA VAL A 212 -74.01 -20.47 -33.77
C VAL A 212 -74.12 -20.27 -35.30
N PRO A 213 -74.14 -21.34 -36.13
CA PRO A 213 -74.34 -21.19 -37.57
C PRO A 213 -75.66 -20.45 -37.84
N ALA A 214 -75.63 -19.43 -38.70
CA ALA A 214 -76.86 -18.78 -39.14
C ALA A 214 -77.75 -19.85 -39.78
N ALA A 215 -78.90 -20.11 -39.16
CA ALA A 215 -79.89 -21.04 -39.67
C ALA A 215 -80.30 -20.60 -41.09
N GLY A 216 -79.90 -21.41 -42.07
CA GLY A 216 -80.47 -21.42 -43.41
C GLY A 216 -81.59 -22.45 -43.47
#